data_AF-A0A645HMP1-F1
#
_entry.id   AF-A0A645HMP1-F1
#
_cell.length_a   1.000
_cell.length_b   1.000
_cell.length_c   1.000
_cell.angle_alpha   90.00
_cell.angle_beta   90.00
_cell.angle_gamma   90.00
#
_symmetry.space_group_name_H-M   'P 1'
#
loop_
_entity.id
_entity.type
_entity.pdbx_description
1 polymer ?
#
loop_
_entity_poly.entity_id
_entity_poly.type
_entity_poly.pdbx_seq_one_letter_code
_entity_poly.pdbx_strand_id
1 'polypeptide(L)' 'MVYSTCTLESAENFGVVQAFLELNKQYELAGFTHLKTGEIIKDLQILPQNDGIDGFYICALKRKA' A
#
# COMPACT_ATOMS: atom_id res chain seq x y z
N MET A 1 5.73 6.62 -7.45
CA MET A 1 4.48 6.04 -7.98
C MET A 1 3.59 5.69 -6.80
N VAL A 2 2.29 5.92 -6.89
CA VAL A 2 1.33 5.52 -5.85
C VAL A 2 0.39 4.48 -6.46
N TYR A 3 0.12 3.42 -5.70
CA TYR A 3 -0.86 2.41 -6.06
C TYR A 3 -1.95 2.39 -4.99
N SER A 4 -3.21 2.35 -5.41
CA SER A 4 -4.36 2.40 -4.51
C SER A 4 -5.60 1.75 -5.11
N THR A 5 -6.41 1.12 -4.27
CA THR A 5 -7.64 0.43 -4.67
C THR A 5 -8.74 0.68 -3.63
N CYS A 6 -10.00 0.51 -4.02
CA CYS A 6 -11.18 0.54 -3.16
C CYS A 6 -11.76 -0.87 -2.92
N THR A 7 -10.89 -1.88 -2.88
CA THR A 7 -11.24 -3.29 -2.64
C THR A 7 -10.55 -3.77 -1.36
N LEU A 8 -11.18 -4.73 -0.68
CA LEU A 8 -10.59 -5.43 0.46
C LEU A 8 -9.82 -6.68 0.03
N GLU A 9 -9.89 -7.05 -1.25
CA GLU A 9 -9.30 -8.29 -1.72
C GLU A 9 -7.78 -8.23 -1.77
N SER A 10 -7.16 -9.10 -0.97
CA SER A 10 -5.69 -9.13 -0.81
C SER A 10 -4.96 -9.45 -2.11
N ALA A 11 -5.61 -10.19 -3.02
CA ALA A 11 -5.08 -10.51 -4.33
C ALA A 11 -4.92 -9.27 -5.23
N GLU A 12 -5.82 -8.28 -5.08
CA GLU A 12 -5.77 -7.00 -5.79
C GLU A 12 -4.85 -6.00 -5.07
N ASN A 13 -4.61 -6.16 -3.77
CA ASN A 13 -3.87 -5.20 -2.96
C ASN A 13 -2.38 -5.59 -2.85
N PHE A 14 -2.00 -6.19 -1.73
CA PHE A 14 -0.61 -6.61 -1.48
C PHE A 14 -0.12 -7.62 -2.53
N GLY A 15 -1.00 -8.48 -3.07
CA GLY A 15 -0.66 -9.44 -4.11
C GLY A 15 -0.13 -8.77 -5.39
N VAL A 16 -0.83 -7.74 -5.89
CA VAL A 16 -0.39 -6.98 -7.07
C VAL A 16 0.93 -6.26 -6.81
N VAL A 17 1.07 -5.64 -5.63
CA VAL A 17 2.29 -4.92 -5.25
C VAL A 17 3.49 -5.86 -5.18
N GLN A 18 3.33 -7.04 -4.58
CA GLN A 18 4.39 -8.03 -4.47
C GLN A 18 4.81 -8.54 -5.86
N ALA A 19 3.85 -8.93 -6.71
CA ALA A 19 4.13 -9.36 -8.08
C ALA A 19 4.85 -8.26 -8.89
N PHE A 20 4.45 -7.00 -8.72
CA PHE A 20 5.12 -5.86 -9.34
C PHE A 20 6.58 -5.73 -8.90
N LEU A 21 6.86 -5.78 -7.59
CA LEU A 21 8.22 -5.70 -7.04
C LEU A 21 9.07 -6.92 -7.42
N GLU A 22 8.45 -8.08 -7.59
CA GLU A 22 9.12 -9.29 -8.06
C GLU A 22 9.63 -9.14 -9.49
N LEU A 23 8.82 -8.56 -10.38
CA LEU A 23 9.16 -8.34 -11.78
C LEU A 23 10.02 -7.09 -12.01
N ASN A 24 9.92 -6.09 -11.13
CA ASN A 24 10.58 -4.80 -11.27
C ASN A 24 11.54 -4.54 -10.12
N LYS A 25 12.68 -5.25 -10.11
CA LYS A 25 13.68 -5.21 -9.02
C LYS A 25 14.28 -3.82 -8.77
N GLN A 26 14.15 -2.89 -9.71
CA GLN A 26 14.55 -1.49 -9.58
C GLN A 26 13.57 -0.64 -8.75
N TYR A 27 12.45 -1.20 -8.29
CA TYR A 27 11.50 -0.52 -7.40
C TYR A 27 11.54 -1.08 -5.98
N GLU A 28 11.13 -0.25 -5.04
CA GLU A 28 10.91 -0.61 -3.65
C GLU A 28 9.75 0.20 -3.05
N LEU A 29 9.19 -0.29 -1.93
CA LEU A 29 8.22 0.47 -1.14
C LEU A 29 8.92 1.67 -0.52
N ALA A 30 8.44 2.87 -0.86
CA ALA A 30 8.98 4.13 -0.36
C ALA A 30 8.66 4.33 1.13
N GLY A 31 7.53 3.78 1.57
CA GLY A 31 6.93 4.06 2.87
C GLY A 31 6.44 5.50 3.00
N PHE A 32 5.58 5.73 3.98
CA PHE A 32 5.03 7.05 4.31
C PHE A 32 4.62 7.09 5.78
N THR A 33 4.48 8.30 6.32
CA THR A 33 4.05 8.51 7.71
C THR A 33 2.55 8.24 7.84
N HIS A 34 2.18 7.32 8.73
CA HIS A 34 0.80 7.06 9.09
C HIS A 34 0.22 8.29 9.83
N LEU A 35 -0.88 8.86 9.33
CA LEU A 35 -1.43 10.12 9.85
C LEU A 35 -1.89 10.06 11.32
N LYS A 36 -2.43 8.90 11.76
CA LYS A 36 -2.87 8.71 13.16
C LYS A 36 -1.74 8.35 14.14
N THR A 37 -0.85 7.41 13.79
CA THR A 37 0.19 6.90 14.71
C THR A 37 1.53 7.62 14.59
N GLY A 38 1.79 8.32 13.47
CA GLY A 38 3.08 8.95 13.19
C GLY A 38 4.17 7.97 12.76
N GLU A 39 3.88 6.67 12.68
CA GLU A 39 4.85 5.65 12.30
C GLU A 39 5.10 5.64 10.79
N ILE A 40 6.32 5.25 10.38
CA ILE A 40 6.61 5.01 8.97
C ILE A 40 6.14 3.60 8.61
N ILE A 41 5.10 3.53 7.77
CA ILE A 41 4.53 2.28 7.25
C ILE A 41 4.85 2.12 5.77
N LYS A 42 4.84 0.89 5.26
CA LYS A 42 5.12 0.62 3.84
C LYS A 42 3.87 0.67 2.97
N ASP A 43 2.74 0.28 3.54
CA ASP A 43 1.42 0.29 2.96
C ASP A 43 0.36 0.45 4.05
N LEU A 44 -0.86 0.75 3.64
CA LEU A 44 -2.00 0.94 4.53
C LEU A 44 -3.24 0.28 3.93
N GLN A 45 -3.88 -0.60 4.70
CA GLN A 45 -5.23 -1.08 4.45
C GLN A 45 -6.17 -0.43 5.46
N ILE A 46 -7.14 0.31 4.96
CA ILE A 46 -8.26 0.85 5.71
C ILE A 46 -9.40 -0.16 5.65
N LEU A 47 -9.98 -0.44 6.82
CA LEU A 47 -11.03 -1.43 6.99
C LEU A 47 -12.31 -0.75 7.48
N PRO A 48 -13.48 -1.00 6.85
CA PRO A 48 -14.73 -0.36 7.24
C PRO A 48 -15.08 -0.52 8.71
N GLN A 49 -14.83 -1.71 9.27
CA GLN A 49 -15.10 -2.02 10.68
C GLN A 49 -14.27 -1.19 11.68
N ASN A 50 -13.11 -0.68 11.27
CA ASN A 50 -12.21 0.06 12.15
C ASN A 50 -12.30 1.57 11.94
N ASP A 51 -12.50 2.01 10.69
CA ASP A 51 -12.32 3.40 10.30
C ASP A 51 -13.63 4.09 9.86
N GLY A 52 -14.73 3.34 9.71
CA GLY A 52 -16.03 3.90 9.36
C GLY A 52 -16.13 4.44 7.93
N ILE A 53 -15.20 4.06 7.05
CA ILE A 53 -15.18 4.41 5.62
C ILE A 53 -15.07 3.15 4.76
N ASP A 54 -15.39 3.26 3.48
CA ASP A 54 -15.25 2.14 2.53
C ASP A 54 -13.81 1.62 2.50
N GLY A 55 -13.68 0.30 2.31
CA GLY A 55 -12.40 -0.39 2.32
C GLY A 55 -11.44 0.20 1.29
N PHE A 56 -10.21 0.51 1.70
CA PHE A 56 -9.23 1.17 0.85
C PHE A 56 -7.83 0.62 1.09
N TYR A 57 -7.03 0.51 0.04
CA TYR A 57 -5.62 0.15 0.13
C TYR A 57 -4.76 1.22 -0.54
N ILE A 58 -3.60 1.51 0.02
CA ILE A 58 -2.62 2.42 -0.58
C ILE A 58 -1.18 2.04 -0.22
N CYS A 59 -0.30 2.12 -1.21
CA CYS A 59 1.14 2.05 -1.01
C CYS A 59 1.88 3.06 -1.91
N ALA A 60 3.06 3.47 -1.46
CA ALA A 60 3.97 4.32 -2.23
C ALA A 60 5.18 3.51 -2.69
N LEU A 61 5.52 3.61 -3.97
CA LEU A 61 6.64 2.94 -4.61
C LEU A 61 7.62 3.98 -5.15
N LYS A 62 8.92 3.75 -4.94
CA LYS A 62 10.00 4.55 -5.52
C LYS A 62 10.96 3.66 -6.30
N ARG A 63 11.70 4.27 -7.22
CA ARG A 63 12.86 3.60 -7.82
C ARG A 63 14.00 3.59 -6.80
N LYS A 64 14.73 2.49 -6.75
CA LYS A 64 15.99 2.39 -6.02
C LYS A 64 16.98 3.38 -6.63
N ALA A 65 17.80 3.98 -5.77
CA ALA A 65 18.89 4.86 -6.18
C ALA A 65 20.03 4.06 -6.82
#